data_AF-A0A6V7IS79-F1
#
_entry.id   AF-A0A6V7IS79-F1
#
_cell.length_a   1.000
_cell.length_b   1.000
_cell.length_c   1.000
_cell.angle_alpha   90.00
_cell.angle_beta   90.00
_cell.angle_gamma   90.00
#
_symmetry.space_group_name_H-M   'P 1'
#
loop_
_entity.id
_entity.type
_entity.pdbx_description
1 polymer ?
#
loop_
_entity_poly.entity_id
_entity_poly.type
_entity_poly.pdbx_seq_one_letter_code
_entity_poly.pdbx_strand_id
1 'polypeptide(L)'
;MITMKLRRPSTTASIWSSGKITCTGAESEEDAKKAARKIARSLSKLGFNVRFSNFRVVNVLGTCLMPWAIRITNFSNANRDHA
;
A
#
# COMPACT_ATOMS: atom_id res chain seq x y z
N MET A 1 0.50 11.73 12.81
CA MET A 1 -0.04 10.88 11.73
C MET A 1 -1.34 10.29 12.22
N ILE A 2 -2.41 10.36 11.40
CA ILE A 2 -3.70 9.75 11.74
C ILE A 2 -3.92 8.55 10.82
N THR A 3 -4.46 7.47 11.38
CA THR A 3 -4.78 6.24 10.64
C THR A 3 -6.28 6.15 10.41
N MET A 4 -6.70 5.96 9.16
CA MET A 4 -8.08 5.74 8.78
C MET A 4 -8.23 4.37 8.11
N LYS A 5 -9.13 3.52 8.62
CA LYS A 5 -9.41 2.20 8.04
C LYS A 5 -10.67 2.26 7.18
N LEU A 6 -10.56 1.78 5.95
CA LEU A 6 -11.65 1.70 5.01
C LEU A 6 -12.07 0.23 4.84
N ARG A 7 -13.37 -0.05 4.93
CA ARG A 7 -13.89 -1.43 4.77
C ARG A 7 -13.91 -1.91 3.32
N ARG A 8 -14.23 -1.04 2.37
CA ARG A 8 -14.34 -1.37 0.94
C ARG A 8 -13.78 -0.25 0.06
N PRO A 9 -12.73 -0.53 -0.74
CA PRO A 9 -11.82 -1.69 -0.63
C PRO A 9 -11.13 -1.72 0.75
N SER A 10 -10.81 -2.91 1.27
CA SER A 10 -10.18 -3.08 2.58
C SER A 10 -8.79 -2.48 2.56
N THR A 11 -8.64 -1.27 3.08
CA THR A 11 -7.39 -0.51 3.00
C THR A 11 -7.19 0.31 4.25
N THR A 12 -5.93 0.53 4.60
CA THR A 12 -5.54 1.43 5.69
C THR A 12 -4.86 2.64 5.10
N ALA A 13 -5.29 3.83 5.49
CA ALA A 13 -4.67 5.07 5.08
C ALA A 13 -3.99 5.79 6.23
N SER A 14 -2.78 6.24 5.95
CA SER A 14 -1.99 7.09 6.84
C SER A 14 -2.03 8.52 6.32
N ILE A 15 -2.63 9.42 7.10
CA ILE A 15 -2.77 10.84 6.78
C ILE A 15 -1.72 11.62 7.59
N TRP A 16 -0.86 12.33 6.88
CA TRP A 16 0.21 13.15 7.46
C TRP A 16 -0.23 14.60 7.59
N SER A 17 0.37 15.35 8.52
CA SER A 17 0.10 16.79 8.70
C SER A 17 0.44 17.62 7.45
N SER A 18 1.35 17.13 6.60
CA SER A 18 1.68 17.73 5.30
C SER A 18 0.58 17.58 4.23
N GLY A 19 -0.51 16.87 4.52
CA GLY A 19 -1.55 16.54 3.55
C GLY A 19 -1.24 15.33 2.67
N LYS A 20 -0.05 14.72 2.80
CA LYS A 20 0.26 13.44 2.14
C LYS A 20 -0.61 12.34 2.72
N ILE A 21 -1.20 11.52 1.84
CA ILE A 21 -1.99 10.34 2.21
C ILE A 21 -1.35 9.11 1.58
N THR A 22 -1.01 8.13 2.41
CA THR A 22 -0.51 6.83 1.95
C THR A 22 -1.59 5.78 2.19
N CYS A 23 -1.99 5.03 1.17
CA CYS A 23 -2.92 3.90 1.31
C CYS A 23 -2.14 2.58 1.21
N THR A 24 -2.42 1.63 2.09
CA THR A 24 -1.83 0.29 2.13
C THR A 24 -2.91 -0.79 2.21
N GLY A 25 -2.60 -1.98 1.72
CA GLY A 25 -3.48 -3.16 1.78
C GLY A 25 -4.44 -3.33 0.59
N ALA A 26 -4.30 -2.54 -0.48
CA ALA A 26 -5.04 -2.77 -1.71
C ALA A 26 -4.42 -3.94 -2.50
N GLU A 27 -5.27 -4.80 -3.06
CA GLU A 27 -4.84 -5.97 -3.85
C GLU A 27 -4.53 -5.64 -5.31
N SER A 28 -5.06 -4.52 -5.81
CA SER A 28 -4.85 -4.04 -7.18
C SER A 28 -4.57 -2.54 -7.20
N GLU A 29 -3.92 -2.07 -8.28
CA GLU A 29 -3.72 -0.63 -8.50
C GLU A 29 -5.06 0.10 -8.59
N GLU A 30 -6.05 -0.50 -9.25
CA GLU A 30 -7.38 0.08 -9.36
C GLU A 30 -8.03 0.28 -8.00
N ASP A 31 -7.95 -0.71 -7.12
CA ASP A 31 -8.51 -0.63 -5.77
C ASP A 31 -7.74 0.37 -4.91
N ALA A 32 -6.42 0.47 -5.06
CA ALA A 32 -5.64 1.51 -4.41
C ALA A 32 -6.12 2.90 -4.84
N LYS A 33 -6.40 3.10 -6.14
CA LYS A 33 -6.91 4.36 -6.68
C LYS A 33 -8.33 4.66 -6.19
N LYS A 34 -9.21 3.66 -6.17
CA LYS A 34 -10.59 3.77 -5.62
C LYS A 34 -10.56 4.12 -4.13
N ALA A 35 -9.70 3.46 -3.35
CA ALA A 35 -9.49 3.74 -1.92
C ALA A 35 -9.08 5.20 -1.71
N ALA A 36 -8.01 5.63 -2.38
CA ALA A 36 -7.47 6.97 -2.23
C ALA A 36 -8.50 8.06 -2.60
N ARG A 37 -9.28 7.86 -3.66
CA ARG A 37 -10.39 8.75 -4.04
C ARG A 37 -11.49 8.80 -2.98
N LYS A 38 -11.85 7.66 -2.39
CA LYS A 38 -12.88 7.59 -1.35
C LYS A 38 -12.46 8.36 -0.10
N ILE A 39 -11.18 8.29 0.25
CA ILE A 39 -10.60 9.06 1.36
C ILE A 39 -10.61 10.55 1.06
N ALA A 40 -10.16 10.96 -0.12
CA ALA A 40 -10.25 12.34 -0.57
C ALA A 40 -11.71 12.85 -0.50
N ARG A 41 -12.68 12.02 -0.90
CA ARG A 41 -14.10 12.37 -0.81
C ARG A 41 -14.60 12.49 0.62
N SER A 42 -14.18 11.60 1.53
CA SER A 42 -14.52 11.72 2.96
C SER A 42 -13.99 13.01 3.56
N LEU A 43 -12.75 13.40 3.23
CA LEU A 43 -12.17 14.67 3.67
C LEU A 43 -12.93 15.88 3.08
N SER A 44 -13.33 15.81 1.80
CA SER A 44 -14.16 16.85 1.18
C SER A 44 -15.52 17.01 1.90
N LYS A 45 -16.13 15.91 2.36
CA LYS A 45 -17.39 15.96 3.12
C LYS A 45 -17.24 16.57 4.52
N LEU A 46 -16.03 16.58 5.08
CA LEU A 46 -15.73 17.24 6.35
C LEU A 46 -15.48 18.76 6.19
N GLY A 47 -15.58 19.29 4.96
CA GLY A 47 -15.41 20.72 4.69
C GLY A 47 -13.99 21.13 4.29
N PHE A 48 -13.06 20.19 4.13
CA PHE A 48 -11.71 20.50 3.66
C PHE A 48 -11.70 20.73 2.13
N ASN A 49 -10.89 21.69 1.69
CA ASN A 49 -10.63 21.89 0.26
C ASN A 49 -9.67 20.80 -0.25
N VAL A 50 -10.23 19.77 -0.91
CA VAL A 50 -9.47 18.59 -1.34
C VAL A 50 -9.32 18.56 -2.85
N ARG A 51 -8.07 18.46 -3.33
CA ARG A 51 -7.75 18.10 -4.71
C ARG A 51 -7.06 16.75 -4.75
N PHE A 52 -7.65 15.80 -5.48
CA PHE A 52 -7.00 14.52 -5.75
C PHE A 52 -5.99 14.70 -6.91
N SER A 53 -4.70 14.64 -6.59
CA SER A 53 -3.61 14.82 -7.57
C SER A 53 -2.42 13.93 -7.21
N ASN A 54 -1.51 13.73 -8.16
CA ASN A 54 -0.24 13.00 -7.95
C ASN A 54 -0.37 11.59 -7.35
N PHE A 55 -1.46 10.88 -7.69
CA PHE A 55 -1.58 9.46 -7.35
C PHE A 55 -0.45 8.67 -8.03
N ARG A 56 0.31 7.91 -7.24
CA ARG A 56 1.38 7.03 -7.71
C ARG A 56 1.42 5.77 -6.86
N VAL A 57 1.73 4.64 -7.48
CA VAL A 57 2.07 3.41 -6.76
C VAL A 57 3.53 3.54 -6.30
N VAL A 58 3.75 3.35 -5.00
CA VAL A 58 5.09 3.48 -4.39
C VAL A 58 5.72 2.14 -4.04
N ASN A 59 4.91 1.10 -3.90
CA ASN A 59 5.36 -0.26 -3.59
C ASN A 59 4.32 -1.27 -4.07
N VAL A 60 4.77 -2.45 -4.49
CA VAL A 60 3.95 -3.61 -4.83
C VAL A 60 4.56 -4.82 -4.14
N LEU A 61 3.74 -5.58 -3.41
CA LEU A 61 4.15 -6.81 -2.76
C LEU A 61 3.56 -8.00 -3.53
N GLY A 62 4.43 -8.82 -4.10
CA GLY A 62 4.07 -10.12 -4.67
C GLY A 62 4.49 -11.24 -3.74
N THR A 63 3.65 -12.25 -3.60
CA THR A 63 3.96 -13.46 -2.83
C THR A 63 3.79 -14.68 -3.72
N CYS A 64 4.69 -15.65 -3.59
CA CYS A 64 4.58 -16.95 -4.25
C CYS A 64 5.06 -18.05 -3.30
N LEU A 65 4.60 -19.28 -3.56
CA LEU A 65 4.97 -20.45 -2.79
C LEU A 65 5.67 -21.45 -3.72
N MET A 66 6.80 -21.99 -3.28
CA MET A 66 7.46 -23.08 -3.98
C MET A 66 6.85 -24.43 -3.56
N PRO A 67 6.79 -25.44 -4.45
CA PRO A 67 6.22 -26.75 -4.12
C PRO A 67 7.09 -27.56 -3.13
N TRP A 68 8.28 -27.08 -2.79
CA TRP A 68 9.26 -27.76 -1.95
C TRP A 68 9.88 -26.79 -0.93
N ALA A 69 10.37 -27.35 0.17
CA ALA A 69 11.07 -26.60 1.21
C ALA A 69 12.50 -26.22 0.77
N ILE A 70 12.94 -25.02 1.14
CA ILE A 70 14.28 -24.52 0.85
C ILE A 70 15.10 -24.53 2.14
N ARG A 71 16.25 -25.22 2.12
CA ARG A 71 17.24 -25.13 3.21
C ARG A 71 18.03 -23.84 3.07
N ILE A 72 17.54 -22.78 3.71
CA ILE A 72 18.03 -21.40 3.55
C ILE A 72 19.53 -21.27 3.85
N THR A 73 20.04 -21.96 4.89
CA THR A 73 21.45 -21.90 5.27
C THR A 73 22.38 -22.40 4.15
N ASN A 74 22.05 -23.53 3.53
CA ASN A 74 22.85 -24.09 2.44
C ASN A 74 22.76 -23.23 1.19
N PHE A 75 21.54 -22.77 0.86
CA PHE A 75 21.30 -21.88 -0.27
C PHE A 75 22.08 -20.57 -0.14
N SER A 76 22.05 -19.94 1.05
CA SER A 76 22.77 -18.69 1.31
C SER A 76 24.29 -18.85 1.21
N ASN A 77 24.84 -19.92 1.77
CA ASN A 77 26.29 -20.18 1.70
C ASN A 77 26.77 -20.44 0.27
N ALA A 78 25.97 -21.15 -0.55
CA ALA A 78 26.32 -21.48 -1.93
C ALA A 78 26.20 -20.30 -2.91
N ASN A 79 25.44 -19.25 -2.57
CA ASN A 79 25.12 -18.13 -3.46
C ASN A 79 25.59 -16.78 -2.89
N ARG A 80 26.61 -16.79 -2.01
CA ARG A 80 27.06 -15.59 -1.28
C ARG A 80 27.57 -14.47 -2.19
N ASP A 81 28.12 -14.83 -3.36
CA ASP A 81 28.73 -13.90 -4.31
C ASP A 81 27.72 -13.30 -5.31
N HIS A 82 26.47 -13.77 -5.31
CA HIS A 82 25.41 -13.32 -6.22
C HIS A 82 24.40 -12.38 -5.54
N ALA A 83 24.71 -11.94 -4.33
CA ALA A 83 23.86 -11.08 -3.49
C ALA A 83 24.29 -9.61 -3.56
#